data_AF-A0A8T4WVY6-F1
#
_entry.id   AF-A0A8T4WVY6-F1
#
_cell.length_a   1.000
_cell.length_b   1.000
_cell.length_c   1.000
_cell.angle_alpha   90.00
_cell.angle_beta   90.00
_cell.angle_gamma   90.00
#
_symmetry.space_group_name_H-M   'P 1'
#
loop_
_entity.id
_entity.type
_entity.pdbx_description
1 polymer ?
#
loop_
_entity_poly.entity_id
_entity_poly.type
_entity_poly.pdbx_seq_one_letter_code
_entity_poly.pdbx_strand_id
1 'polypeptide(L)'
;MEGHRLLRRILHSMAWIVLVYYFIPDPFFGYSKRLWVLLVLTFVLVFEAFRIYFGFHVYGMRHYEKRQIAAYAWAGMAAAITLLFFPMYLAVLCLVGMGLVDPMIGEIQELKPKLYPYVPLMTWIGLALILLALLTDFSLLNIAVLSSVGGVVAIIAEYPKLVVDDDFLMIVVPLFVLRGIELILA
;
A
#
# COMPACT_ATOMS: atom_id res chain seq x y z
N MET A 1 10.43 -2.61 -23.77
CA MET A 1 9.12 -2.87 -23.11
C MET A 1 9.28 -3.57 -21.76
N GLU A 2 10.18 -4.55 -21.63
CA GLU A 2 10.48 -5.22 -20.33
C GLU A 2 11.12 -4.30 -19.28
N GLY A 3 12.06 -3.42 -19.67
CA GLY A 3 12.74 -2.52 -18.72
C GLY A 3 11.79 -1.59 -17.94
N HIS A 4 10.70 -1.14 -18.56
CA HIS A 4 9.66 -0.36 -17.88
C HIS A 4 8.83 -1.18 -16.90
N ARG A 5 8.62 -2.47 -17.18
CA ARG A 5 7.89 -3.37 -16.28
C ARG A 5 8.75 -3.73 -15.06
N LEU A 6 10.03 -4.03 -15.28
CA LEU A 6 10.99 -4.32 -14.22
C LEU A 6 11.18 -3.12 -13.28
N LEU A 7 11.34 -1.91 -13.83
CA LEU A 7 11.49 -0.69 -13.02
C LEU A 7 10.28 -0.46 -12.11
N ARG A 8 9.04 -0.67 -12.61
CA ARG A 8 7.84 -0.56 -11.78
C ARG A 8 7.82 -1.59 -10.65
N ARG A 9 8.15 -2.85 -10.94
CA ARG A 9 8.23 -3.90 -9.93
C ARG A 9 9.22 -3.54 -8.82
N ILE A 10 10.41 -3.03 -9.20
CA ILE A 10 11.42 -2.58 -8.24
C ILE A 10 10.91 -1.41 -7.38
N LEU A 11 10.36 -0.37 -8.01
CA LEU A 11 9.83 0.80 -7.29
C LEU A 11 8.69 0.41 -6.34
N HIS A 12 7.82 -0.50 -6.76
CA HIS A 12 6.71 -1.00 -5.95
C HIS A 12 7.22 -1.87 -4.78
N SER A 13 8.22 -2.73 -4.98
CA SER A 13 8.89 -3.45 -3.89
C SER A 13 9.61 -2.54 -2.89
N MET A 14 9.97 -1.32 -3.30
CA MET A 14 10.54 -0.29 -2.42
C MET A 14 9.48 0.49 -1.63
N ALA A 15 8.19 0.22 -1.79
CA ALA A 15 7.11 0.96 -1.11
C ALA A 15 7.26 0.98 0.43
N TRP A 16 7.99 0.03 1.01
CA TRP A 16 8.16 -0.09 2.44
C TRP A 16 9.24 0.87 2.96
N ILE A 17 9.94 1.59 2.08
CA ILE A 17 10.81 2.71 2.47
C ILE A 17 10.01 3.78 3.23
N VAL A 18 8.69 3.87 2.97
CA VAL A 18 7.77 4.74 3.71
C VAL A 18 7.79 4.44 5.22
N LEU A 19 8.11 3.21 5.63
CA LEU A 19 8.20 2.82 7.04
C LEU A 19 9.35 3.50 7.79
N VAL A 20 10.34 4.08 7.09
CA VAL A 20 11.36 4.93 7.71
C VAL A 20 10.73 6.04 8.55
N TYR A 21 9.52 6.50 8.19
CA TYR A 21 8.72 7.44 8.98
C TYR A 21 8.62 7.06 10.47
N TYR A 22 8.48 5.77 10.80
CA TYR A 22 8.35 5.33 12.19
C TYR A 22 9.64 5.41 13.00
N PHE A 23 10.79 5.53 12.34
CA PHE A 23 12.10 5.72 12.97
C PHE A 23 12.48 7.21 13.09
N ILE A 24 11.73 8.11 12.47
CA ILE A 24 11.97 9.56 12.54
C ILE A 24 11.43 10.10 13.88
N PRO A 25 12.23 10.88 14.63
CA PRO A 25 11.76 11.49 15.88
C PRO A 25 10.64 12.51 15.64
N ASP A 26 9.79 12.70 16.65
CA ASP A 26 8.76 13.75 16.64
C ASP A 26 9.02 14.70 17.83
N PRO A 27 9.39 15.98 17.61
CA PRO A 27 9.46 16.68 16.32
C PRO A 27 10.70 16.35 15.47
N PHE A 28 10.60 16.57 14.16
CA PHE A 28 11.69 16.48 13.19
C PHE A 28 11.98 17.86 12.60
N PHE A 29 13.24 18.32 12.70
CA PHE A 29 13.64 19.69 12.32
C PHE A 29 12.75 20.79 12.91
N GLY A 30 12.32 20.63 14.17
CA GLY A 30 11.48 21.62 14.87
C GLY A 30 10.00 21.62 14.51
N TYR A 31 9.56 20.73 13.61
CA TYR A 31 8.15 20.60 13.22
C TYR A 31 7.63 19.18 13.47
N SER A 32 6.31 19.03 13.61
CA SER A 32 5.71 17.70 13.75
C SER A 32 5.98 16.86 12.50
N LYS A 33 6.28 15.56 12.69
CA LYS A 33 6.40 14.60 11.58
C LYS A 33 5.16 14.55 10.68
N ARG A 34 3.96 14.85 11.22
CA ARG A 34 2.72 14.93 10.43
C ARG A 34 2.76 16.06 9.40
N LEU A 35 3.40 17.19 9.72
CA LEU A 35 3.57 18.29 8.79
C LEU A 35 4.43 17.87 7.60
N TRP A 36 5.51 17.13 7.86
CA TRP A 36 6.37 16.60 6.80
C TRP A 36 5.63 15.65 5.86
N VAL A 37 4.77 14.78 6.38
CA VAL A 37 3.90 13.91 5.54
C VAL A 37 2.97 14.75 4.67
N LEU A 38 2.34 15.80 5.23
CA LEU A 38 1.46 16.70 4.47
C LEU A 38 2.23 17.49 3.39
N LEU A 39 3.46 17.93 3.67
CA LEU A 39 4.31 18.61 2.70
C LEU A 39 4.69 17.68 1.54
N VAL A 40 5.08 16.44 1.83
CA VAL A 40 5.38 15.43 0.79
C VAL A 40 4.14 15.12 -0.04
N LEU A 41 2.99 14.91 0.59
CA LEU A 41 1.73 14.70 -0.11
C LEU A 41 1.39 15.89 -1.02
N THR A 42 1.51 17.12 -0.51
CA THR A 42 1.25 18.35 -1.28
C THR A 42 2.18 18.42 -2.48
N PHE A 43 3.47 18.14 -2.30
CA PHE A 43 4.45 18.11 -3.38
C PHE A 43 4.08 17.08 -4.45
N VAL A 44 3.72 15.85 -4.05
CA VAL A 44 3.27 14.79 -4.97
C VAL A 44 2.05 15.22 -5.77
N LEU A 45 1.04 15.81 -5.12
CA LEU A 45 -0.19 16.25 -5.79
C LEU A 45 0.03 17.45 -6.73
N VAL A 46 0.87 18.41 -6.33
CA VAL A 46 1.21 19.57 -7.18
C VAL A 46 1.99 19.12 -8.41
N PHE A 47 2.99 18.26 -8.22
CA PHE A 47 3.75 17.69 -9.32
C PHE A 47 2.84 16.90 -10.28
N GLU A 48 1.92 16.10 -9.73
CA GLU A 48 0.99 15.31 -10.52
C GLU A 48 0.00 16.20 -11.31
N ALA A 49 -0.51 17.26 -10.69
CA ALA A 49 -1.36 18.24 -11.36
C ALA A 49 -0.62 18.93 -12.53
N PHE A 50 0.63 19.34 -12.29
CA PHE A 50 1.50 19.92 -13.32
C PHE A 50 1.75 18.93 -14.47
N ARG A 51 2.07 17.67 -14.14
CA ARG A 51 2.30 16.61 -15.13
C ARG A 51 1.09 16.36 -16.02
N ILE A 52 -0.12 16.27 -15.44
CA ILE A 52 -1.37 16.10 -16.20
C ILE A 52 -1.64 17.33 -17.07
N TYR A 53 -1.43 18.54 -16.55
CA TYR A 53 -1.67 19.78 -17.28
C TYR A 53 -0.77 19.90 -18.53
N PHE A 54 0.53 19.62 -18.39
CA PHE A 54 1.48 19.69 -19.51
C PHE A 54 1.54 18.40 -20.36
N GLY A 55 0.95 17.30 -19.90
CA GLY A 55 0.83 16.05 -20.64
C GLY A 55 2.15 15.34 -20.94
N PHE A 56 3.23 15.66 -20.21
CA PHE A 56 4.50 14.96 -20.40
C PHE A 56 4.52 13.61 -19.67
N HIS A 57 5.32 12.69 -20.20
CA HIS A 57 5.40 11.30 -19.75
C HIS A 57 6.67 11.10 -18.94
N VAL A 58 6.53 10.66 -17.69
CA VAL A 58 7.68 10.28 -16.85
C VAL A 58 8.07 8.85 -17.19
N TYR A 59 9.37 8.58 -17.24
CA TYR A 59 9.90 7.25 -17.53
C TYR A 59 9.40 6.22 -16.50
N GLY A 60 8.78 5.13 -16.97
CA GLY A 60 8.23 4.06 -16.13
C GLY A 60 6.69 4.03 -16.05
N MET A 61 6.03 5.14 -16.41
CA MET A 61 4.57 5.26 -16.43
C MET A 61 3.91 4.43 -17.55
N ARG A 62 2.65 4.06 -17.36
CA ARG A 62 1.79 3.43 -18.38
C ARG A 62 1.30 4.51 -19.35
N HIS A 63 1.02 4.15 -20.61
CA HIS A 63 0.65 5.13 -21.64
C HIS A 63 -0.62 5.92 -21.33
N TYR A 64 -1.59 5.28 -20.66
CA TYR A 64 -2.85 5.91 -20.28
C TYR A 64 -2.69 6.91 -19.12
N GLU A 65 -1.63 6.79 -18.29
CA GLU A 65 -1.36 7.71 -17.18
C GLU A 65 -1.02 9.12 -17.65
N LYS A 66 -0.79 9.36 -18.94
CA LYS A 66 -0.53 10.71 -19.47
C LYS A 66 -1.66 11.71 -19.17
N ARG A 67 -2.90 11.26 -19.01
CA ARG A 67 -4.08 12.13 -18.80
C ARG A 67 -4.88 11.83 -17.52
N GLN A 68 -4.42 10.90 -16.70
CA GLN A 68 -5.07 10.54 -15.44
C GLN A 68 -4.04 10.49 -14.31
N ILE A 69 -4.50 10.45 -13.06
CA ILE A 69 -3.62 10.29 -11.90
C ILE A 69 -2.81 8.99 -12.04
N ALA A 70 -1.52 9.10 -11.81
CA ALA A 70 -0.56 8.03 -11.90
C ALA A 70 -0.53 7.12 -10.68
N ALA A 71 -0.13 5.87 -10.87
CA ALA A 71 0.00 4.87 -9.79
C ALA A 71 0.84 5.38 -8.60
N TYR A 72 1.98 6.04 -8.86
CA TYR A 72 2.82 6.58 -7.77
C TYR A 72 2.11 7.65 -6.94
N ALA A 73 1.25 8.46 -7.55
CA ALA A 73 0.49 9.49 -6.85
C ALA A 73 -0.65 8.87 -6.05
N TRP A 74 -1.30 7.84 -6.58
CA TRP A 74 -2.25 7.00 -5.86
C TRP A 74 -1.62 6.33 -4.64
N ALA A 75 -0.49 5.63 -4.81
CA ALA A 75 0.27 5.04 -3.71
C ALA A 75 0.71 6.09 -2.67
N GLY A 76 1.17 7.27 -3.12
CA GLY A 76 1.54 8.38 -2.24
C GLY A 76 0.37 8.91 -1.40
N MET A 77 -0.82 9.03 -1.97
CA MET A 77 -2.04 9.38 -1.24
C MET A 77 -2.41 8.30 -0.22
N ALA A 78 -2.38 7.02 -0.61
CA ALA A 78 -2.67 5.91 0.30
C ALA A 78 -1.67 5.86 1.48
N ALA A 79 -0.38 6.06 1.21
CA ALA A 79 0.66 6.15 2.22
C ALA A 79 0.42 7.33 3.19
N ALA A 80 0.09 8.51 2.68
CA ALA A 80 -0.19 9.66 3.54
C ALA A 80 -1.42 9.43 4.44
N ILE A 81 -2.52 8.90 3.88
CA ILE A 81 -3.71 8.54 4.66
C ILE A 81 -3.33 7.56 5.78
N THR A 82 -2.56 6.53 5.42
CA THR A 82 -2.11 5.48 6.33
C THR A 82 -1.27 6.04 7.48
N LEU A 83 -0.24 6.84 7.18
CA LEU A 83 0.67 7.40 8.19
C LEU A 83 0.04 8.44 9.11
N LEU A 84 -0.96 9.19 8.61
CA LEU A 84 -1.58 10.29 9.36
C LEU A 84 -2.68 9.81 10.31
N PHE A 85 -3.46 8.81 9.89
CA PHE A 85 -4.73 8.49 10.56
C PHE A 85 -4.78 7.11 11.21
N PHE A 86 -3.86 6.20 10.89
CA PHE A 86 -3.95 4.81 11.33
C PHE A 86 -2.80 4.42 12.27
N PRO A 87 -3.05 3.44 13.16
CA PRO A 87 -2.02 2.96 14.06
C PRO A 87 -0.90 2.24 13.29
N MET A 88 0.31 2.30 13.86
CA MET A 88 1.54 1.80 13.23
C MET A 88 1.45 0.35 12.76
N TYR A 89 0.87 -0.57 13.54
CA TYR A 89 0.78 -1.99 13.14
C TYR A 89 -0.10 -2.20 11.90
N LEU A 90 -1.25 -1.53 11.78
CA LEU A 90 -2.10 -1.63 10.58
C LEU A 90 -1.44 -0.97 9.38
N ALA A 91 -0.79 0.15 9.60
CA ALA A 91 -0.06 0.87 8.57
C ALA A 91 1.09 0.04 8.00
N VAL A 92 1.94 -0.53 8.87
CA VAL A 92 3.02 -1.44 8.48
C VAL A 92 2.46 -2.64 7.74
N LEU A 93 1.41 -3.26 8.27
CA LEU A 93 0.78 -4.42 7.66
C LEU A 93 0.30 -4.13 6.22
N CYS A 94 -0.45 -3.05 6.01
CA CYS A 94 -1.02 -2.77 4.68
C CYS A 94 0.04 -2.29 3.68
N LEU A 95 1.02 -1.49 4.12
CA LEU A 95 2.11 -1.01 3.25
C LEU A 95 3.04 -2.14 2.81
N VAL A 96 3.43 -3.02 3.75
CA VAL A 96 4.27 -4.20 3.43
C VAL A 96 3.46 -5.21 2.63
N GLY A 97 2.19 -5.43 2.98
CA GLY A 97 1.28 -6.29 2.28
C GLY A 97 1.16 -5.90 0.81
N MET A 98 0.85 -4.63 0.50
CA MET A 98 0.84 -4.11 -0.86
C MET A 98 2.20 -4.32 -1.54
N GLY A 99 3.30 -3.83 -0.95
CA GLY A 99 4.61 -3.82 -1.62
C GLY A 99 5.22 -5.20 -1.88
N LEU A 100 4.73 -6.25 -1.22
CA LEU A 100 5.09 -7.65 -1.48
C LEU A 100 4.08 -8.38 -2.34
N VAL A 101 2.81 -8.28 -1.97
CA VAL A 101 1.77 -9.16 -2.49
C VAL A 101 1.35 -8.71 -3.89
N ASP A 102 1.33 -7.41 -4.19
CA ASP A 102 1.00 -6.92 -5.53
C ASP A 102 2.00 -7.40 -6.61
N PRO A 103 3.34 -7.21 -6.47
CA PRO A 103 4.28 -7.73 -7.45
C PRO A 103 4.16 -9.24 -7.61
N MET A 104 3.92 -9.96 -6.50
CA MET A 104 3.72 -11.40 -6.51
C MET A 104 2.42 -11.81 -7.21
N ILE A 105 1.33 -11.06 -7.09
CA ILE A 105 0.09 -11.31 -7.85
C ILE A 105 0.39 -11.27 -9.35
N GLY A 106 1.11 -10.25 -9.81
CA GLY A 106 1.52 -10.13 -11.20
C GLY A 106 2.36 -11.33 -11.69
N GLU A 107 3.34 -11.77 -10.89
CA GLU A 107 4.18 -12.93 -11.24
C GLU A 107 3.40 -14.25 -11.22
N ILE A 108 2.51 -14.46 -10.24
CA ILE A 108 1.75 -15.70 -10.12
C ILE A 108 0.71 -15.80 -11.23
N GLN A 109 0.06 -14.71 -11.62
CA GLN A 109 -0.86 -14.69 -12.76
C GLN A 109 -0.13 -15.02 -14.07
N GLU A 110 1.11 -14.55 -14.24
CA GLU A 110 1.93 -14.78 -15.45
C GLU A 110 2.54 -16.19 -15.48
N LEU A 111 3.12 -16.66 -14.38
CA LEU A 111 3.91 -17.90 -14.34
C LEU A 111 3.11 -19.13 -13.90
N LYS A 112 2.15 -18.97 -12.97
CA LYS A 112 1.44 -20.08 -12.32
C LYS A 112 -0.03 -19.72 -12.03
N PRO A 113 -0.86 -19.46 -13.05
CA PRO A 113 -2.22 -18.94 -12.88
C PRO A 113 -3.12 -19.85 -12.04
N LYS A 114 -2.88 -21.17 -12.01
CA LYS A 114 -3.61 -22.13 -11.16
C LYS A 114 -3.43 -21.89 -9.65
N LEU A 115 -2.37 -21.18 -9.25
CA LEU A 115 -2.08 -20.84 -7.86
C LEU A 115 -2.69 -19.49 -7.44
N TYR A 116 -3.25 -18.73 -8.38
CA TYR A 116 -4.03 -17.53 -8.07
C TYR A 116 -5.48 -17.92 -7.71
N PRO A 117 -6.08 -17.38 -6.64
CA PRO A 117 -5.55 -16.37 -5.70
C PRO A 117 -4.87 -16.95 -4.45
N TYR A 118 -4.72 -18.27 -4.34
CA TYR A 118 -4.30 -18.97 -3.11
C TYR A 118 -2.94 -18.53 -2.58
N VAL A 119 -1.91 -18.45 -3.44
CA VAL A 119 -0.55 -18.07 -2.99
C VAL A 119 -0.51 -16.62 -2.48
N PRO A 120 -1.02 -15.61 -3.22
CA PRO A 120 -1.17 -14.25 -2.71
C PRO A 120 -1.89 -14.15 -1.37
N LEU A 121 -3.04 -14.83 -1.25
CA LEU A 121 -3.84 -14.85 -0.04
C LEU A 121 -3.05 -15.41 1.15
N MET A 122 -2.42 -16.57 0.99
CA MET A 122 -1.67 -17.22 2.07
C MET A 122 -0.44 -16.40 2.48
N THR A 123 0.26 -15.76 1.53
CA THR A 123 1.37 -14.87 1.84
C THR A 123 0.90 -13.66 2.65
N TRP A 124 -0.21 -13.03 2.24
CA TRP A 124 -0.75 -11.88 2.97
C TRP A 124 -1.16 -12.28 4.39
N ILE A 125 -1.90 -13.39 4.56
CA ILE A 125 -2.31 -13.90 5.88
C ILE A 125 -1.09 -14.24 6.73
N GLY A 126 -0.09 -14.94 6.18
CA GLY A 126 1.13 -15.31 6.91
C GLY A 126 1.91 -14.08 7.37
N LEU A 127 2.04 -13.08 6.50
CA LEU A 127 2.66 -11.80 6.84
C LEU A 127 1.89 -11.09 7.95
N ALA A 128 0.56 -11.05 7.87
CA ALA A 128 -0.29 -10.45 8.88
C ALA A 128 -0.16 -11.13 10.25
N LEU A 129 -0.14 -12.47 10.27
CA LEU A 129 0.04 -13.25 11.51
C LEU A 129 1.37 -12.88 12.18
N ILE A 130 2.46 -12.83 11.40
CA ILE A 130 3.79 -12.50 11.91
C ILE A 130 3.84 -11.05 12.40
N LEU A 131 3.41 -10.09 11.58
CA LEU A 131 3.52 -8.68 11.91
C LEU A 131 2.63 -8.29 13.09
N LEU A 132 1.38 -8.80 13.15
CA LEU A 132 0.50 -8.50 14.28
C LEU A 132 1.00 -9.14 15.57
N ALA A 133 1.54 -10.36 15.52
CA ALA A 133 2.15 -11.01 16.69
C ALA A 133 3.41 -10.28 17.20
N LEU A 134 4.16 -9.63 16.30
CA LEU A 134 5.37 -8.87 16.67
C LEU A 134 5.07 -7.45 17.16
N LEU A 135 4.01 -6.82 16.64
CA LEU A 135 3.74 -5.39 16.84
C LEU A 135 2.60 -5.11 17.82
N THR A 136 1.88 -6.13 18.29
CA THR A 136 0.71 -5.98 19.18
C THR A 136 0.65 -7.07 20.25
N ASP A 137 -0.02 -6.78 21.37
CA ASP A 137 -0.31 -7.75 22.43
C ASP A 137 -1.71 -8.39 22.27
N PHE A 138 -2.23 -8.44 21.04
CA PHE A 138 -3.56 -9.00 20.77
C PHE A 138 -3.63 -10.49 21.07
N SER A 139 -4.81 -10.95 21.46
CA SER A 139 -5.07 -12.38 21.62
C SER A 139 -4.86 -13.13 20.30
N LEU A 140 -4.49 -14.41 20.38
CA LEU A 140 -4.30 -15.24 19.18
C LEU A 140 -5.55 -15.26 18.28
N LEU A 141 -6.74 -15.22 18.89
CA LEU A 141 -8.01 -15.15 18.16
C LEU A 141 -8.13 -13.83 17.36
N ASN A 142 -7.83 -12.69 17.98
CA ASN A 142 -7.91 -11.39 17.31
C ASN A 142 -6.89 -11.30 16.16
N ILE A 143 -5.66 -11.81 16.38
CA ILE A 143 -4.63 -11.89 15.33
C ILE A 143 -5.11 -12.77 14.18
N ALA A 144 -5.69 -13.93 14.45
CA ALA A 144 -6.19 -14.85 13.42
C ALA A 144 -7.34 -14.22 12.62
N VAL A 145 -8.28 -13.54 13.28
CA VAL A 145 -9.40 -12.85 12.64
C VAL A 145 -8.90 -11.72 11.74
N LEU A 146 -8.09 -10.80 12.28
CA LEU A 146 -7.56 -9.67 11.51
C LEU A 146 -6.71 -10.14 10.32
N SER A 147 -5.87 -11.14 10.51
CA SER A 147 -5.03 -11.67 9.43
C SER A 147 -5.86 -12.30 8.31
N SER A 148 -6.86 -13.11 8.68
CA SER A 148 -7.73 -13.79 7.71
C SER A 148 -8.59 -12.79 6.94
N VAL A 149 -9.25 -11.86 7.65
CA VAL A 149 -10.11 -10.86 7.01
C VAL A 149 -9.28 -9.91 6.15
N GLY A 150 -8.15 -9.43 6.66
CA GLY A 150 -7.28 -8.53 5.92
C GLY A 150 -6.79 -9.15 4.62
N GLY A 151 -6.41 -10.43 4.63
CA GLY A 151 -5.95 -11.14 3.43
C GLY A 151 -7.04 -11.25 2.39
N VAL A 152 -8.25 -11.65 2.81
CA VAL A 152 -9.41 -11.74 1.90
C VAL A 152 -9.73 -10.37 1.31
N VAL A 153 -9.78 -9.33 2.14
CA VAL A 153 -10.11 -7.97 1.70
C VAL A 153 -9.04 -7.40 0.77
N ALA A 154 -7.75 -7.63 1.04
CA ALA A 154 -6.66 -7.18 0.19
C ALA A 154 -6.71 -7.82 -1.20
N ILE A 155 -6.96 -9.14 -1.26
CA ILE A 155 -7.13 -9.83 -2.55
C ILE A 155 -8.39 -9.39 -3.26
N ILE A 156 -9.49 -9.11 -2.55
CA ILE A 156 -10.71 -8.56 -3.16
C ILE A 156 -10.46 -7.16 -3.75
N ALA A 157 -9.71 -6.32 -3.03
CA ALA A 157 -9.39 -4.95 -3.41
C ALA A 157 -8.54 -4.84 -4.69
N GLU A 158 -7.85 -5.92 -5.08
CA GLU A 158 -7.08 -6.03 -6.32
C GLU A 158 -7.95 -6.25 -7.58
N TYR A 159 -9.10 -6.93 -7.46
CA TYR A 159 -9.93 -7.24 -8.63
C TYR A 159 -10.54 -6.05 -9.39
N PRO A 160 -11.04 -4.99 -8.73
CA PRO A 160 -11.79 -3.94 -9.42
C PRO A 160 -10.87 -3.06 -10.28
N LYS A 161 -11.09 -3.08 -11.60
CA LYS A 161 -10.39 -2.19 -12.56
C LYS A 161 -11.09 -0.83 -12.63
N LEU A 162 -10.86 -0.01 -11.62
CA LEU A 162 -11.41 1.35 -11.52
C LEU A 162 -10.44 2.39 -12.08
N VAL A 163 -10.88 3.65 -12.10
CA VAL A 163 -9.99 4.81 -12.37
C VAL A 163 -8.98 5.01 -11.23
N VAL A 164 -9.35 4.57 -10.03
CA VAL A 164 -8.45 4.49 -8.87
C VAL A 164 -7.53 3.30 -9.07
N ASP A 165 -6.25 3.52 -8.83
CA ASP A 165 -5.21 2.49 -8.98
C ASP A 165 -5.34 1.40 -7.91
N ASP A 166 -4.97 0.19 -8.31
CA ASP A 166 -4.87 -1.03 -7.50
C ASP A 166 -4.04 -0.79 -6.24
N ASP A 167 -2.89 -0.11 -6.36
CA ASP A 167 -2.00 0.21 -5.24
C ASP A 167 -2.72 0.97 -4.11
N PHE A 168 -3.62 1.90 -4.47
CA PHE A 168 -4.39 2.65 -3.48
C PHE A 168 -5.44 1.77 -2.80
N LEU A 169 -6.16 0.97 -3.59
CA LEU A 169 -7.24 0.13 -3.07
C LEU A 169 -6.70 -0.98 -2.16
N MET A 170 -5.60 -1.62 -2.54
CA MET A 170 -4.94 -2.68 -1.78
C MET A 170 -4.36 -2.20 -0.44
N ILE A 171 -4.12 -0.89 -0.27
CA ILE A 171 -3.74 -0.31 1.03
C ILE A 171 -4.98 0.13 1.78
N VAL A 172 -5.77 1.02 1.19
CA VAL A 172 -6.79 1.78 1.91
C VAL A 172 -7.98 0.89 2.29
N VAL A 173 -8.43 0.01 1.40
CA VAL A 173 -9.62 -0.83 1.69
C VAL A 173 -9.35 -1.79 2.86
N PRO A 174 -8.27 -2.59 2.87
CA PRO A 174 -7.96 -3.44 4.03
C PRO A 174 -7.76 -2.63 5.31
N LEU A 175 -7.06 -1.50 5.23
CA LEU A 175 -6.75 -0.65 6.37
C LEU A 175 -8.01 -0.14 7.09
N PHE A 176 -9.01 0.35 6.35
CA PHE A 176 -10.28 0.80 6.92
C PHE A 176 -11.10 -0.36 7.49
N VAL A 177 -11.18 -1.50 6.79
CA VAL A 177 -11.92 -2.68 7.28
C VAL A 177 -11.29 -3.23 8.55
N LEU A 178 -9.97 -3.39 8.57
CA LEU A 178 -9.24 -3.89 9.73
C LEU A 178 -9.37 -2.95 10.92
N ARG A 179 -9.28 -1.64 10.70
CA ARG A 179 -9.50 -0.66 11.77
C ARG A 179 -10.91 -0.74 12.34
N GLY A 180 -11.92 -0.92 11.48
CA GLY A 180 -13.31 -1.11 11.93
C GLY A 180 -13.49 -2.36 12.78
N ILE A 181 -12.91 -3.48 12.36
CA ILE A 181 -12.96 -4.75 13.10
C ILE A 181 -12.21 -4.65 14.43
N GLU A 182 -11.02 -4.06 14.41
CA GLU A 182 -10.21 -3.85 15.60
C GLU A 182 -10.95 -3.05 16.67
N LEU A 183 -11.67 -1.99 16.28
CA LEU A 183 -12.49 -1.19 17.21
C LEU A 183 -13.67 -1.97 17.82
N ILE A 184 -14.10 -3.08 17.22
CA ILE A 184 -15.15 -3.96 17.74
C ILE A 184 -14.55 -5.05 18.65
N LEU A 185 -13.30 -5.44 18.41
CA LEU A 185 -12.60 -6.48 19.16
C LEU A 185 -11.83 -5.96 20.40
N ALA A 186 -11.65 -4.64 20.50
CA ALA A 186 -11.02 -3.94 21.63
C ALA A 186 -12.00 -3.72 22.79
#